data_AF-A0A3P6EEZ9-F1
#
_entry.id   AF-A0A3P6EEZ9-F1
#
_cell.length_a   1.000
_cell.length_b   1.000
_cell.length_c   1.000
_cell.angle_alpha   90.00
_cell.angle_beta   90.00
_cell.angle_gamma   90.00
#
_symmetry.space_group_name_H-M   'P 1'
#
loop_
_entity.id
_entity.type
_entity.pdbx_description
1 polymer ?
#
loop_
_entity_poly.entity_id
_entity_poly.type
_entity_poly.pdbx_seq_one_letter_code
_entity_poly.pdbx_strand_id
1 'polypeptide(L)'
;MRFHLYVDSETVKASERCNHVDSLIKFAIAYNVDKLSLLSLVLNAYYVFPDCFFSNSSLKHLIVDSWNMKPKCTVSWTSLQNLSLRNS
;
A
#
# COMPACT_ATOMS: atom_id res chain seq x y z
N MET A 1 12.72 -9.17 -4.05
CA MET A 1 12.07 -8.35 -5.11
C MET A 1 11.61 -7.02 -4.54
N ARG A 2 11.68 -5.92 -5.30
CA ARG A 2 11.23 -4.57 -4.87
C ARG A 2 10.07 -4.11 -5.75
N PHE A 3 9.03 -3.56 -5.13
CA PHE A 3 7.84 -3.08 -5.82
C PHE A 3 7.52 -1.65 -5.39
N HIS A 4 7.40 -0.75 -6.37
CA HIS A 4 7.15 0.66 -6.15
C HIS A 4 5.86 1.04 -6.88
N LEU A 5 4.87 1.53 -6.14
CA LEU A 5 3.58 1.96 -6.66
C LEU A 5 3.42 3.46 -6.44
N TYR A 6 3.25 4.18 -7.54
CA TYR A 6 2.96 5.60 -7.57
C TYR A 6 1.53 5.79 -8.08
N VAL A 7 0.72 6.54 -7.36
CA VAL A 7 -0.68 6.80 -7.73
C VAL A 7 -0.84 8.29 -7.98
N ASP A 8 -1.15 8.66 -9.23
CA ASP A 8 -1.40 10.03 -9.67
C ASP A 8 -2.90 10.37 -9.80
N SER A 9 -3.19 11.65 -10.10
CA SER A 9 -4.55 12.18 -10.20
C SER A 9 -5.16 12.16 -11.60
N GLU A 10 -4.49 11.68 -12.65
CA GLU A 10 -4.94 11.99 -14.01
C GLU A 10 -6.09 11.08 -14.51
N THR A 11 -7.28 11.68 -14.61
CA THR A 11 -8.39 11.44 -15.56
C THR A 11 -9.18 10.12 -15.55
N VAL A 12 -9.09 9.28 -14.52
CA VAL A 12 -9.97 8.09 -14.40
C VAL A 12 -10.90 8.17 -13.17
N LYS A 13 -12.13 7.68 -13.31
CA LYS A 13 -13.15 7.66 -12.24
C LYS A 13 -12.57 7.02 -10.97
N ALA A 14 -12.85 7.61 -9.81
CA ALA A 14 -12.25 7.22 -8.53
C ALA A 14 -12.42 5.71 -8.20
N SER A 15 -13.54 5.10 -8.61
CA SER A 15 -13.81 3.67 -8.40
C SER A 15 -12.89 2.73 -9.19
N GLU A 16 -12.53 3.08 -10.43
CA GLU A 16 -11.66 2.25 -11.27
C GLU A 16 -10.20 2.31 -10.76
N ARG A 17 -9.79 3.48 -10.25
CA ARG A 17 -8.50 3.66 -9.57
C ARG A 17 -8.36 2.76 -8.34
N CYS A 18 -9.37 2.75 -7.45
CA CYS A 18 -9.30 1.92 -6.24
C CYS A 18 -9.13 0.43 -6.58
N ASN A 19 -9.85 -0.07 -7.60
CA ASN A 19 -9.74 -1.46 -8.03
C ASN A 19 -8.36 -1.79 -8.63
N HIS A 20 -7.77 -0.84 -9.36
CA HIS A 20 -6.44 -1.03 -9.94
C HIS A 20 -5.35 -1.04 -8.86
N VAL A 21 -5.38 -0.09 -7.92
CA VAL A 21 -4.44 -0.03 -6.78
C VAL A 21 -4.56 -1.29 -5.93
N ASP A 22 -5.78 -1.74 -5.63
CA ASP A 22 -6.04 -3.00 -4.93
C ASP A 22 -5.37 -4.20 -5.62
N SER A 23 -5.51 -4.28 -6.94
CA SER A 23 -4.97 -5.39 -7.74
C SER A 23 -3.44 -5.40 -7.70
N LEU A 24 -2.80 -4.24 -7.79
CA LEU A 24 -1.35 -4.12 -7.71
C LEU A 24 -0.81 -4.43 -6.32
N ILE A 25 -1.51 -4.00 -5.26
CA ILE A 25 -1.17 -4.37 -3.89
C ILE A 25 -1.30 -5.88 -3.71
N LYS A 26 -2.43 -6.48 -4.11
CA LYS A 26 -2.66 -7.94 -4.03
C LYS A 26 -1.58 -8.71 -4.78
N PHE A 27 -1.18 -8.25 -5.97
CA PHE A 27 -0.07 -8.81 -6.72
C PHE A 27 1.23 -8.76 -5.92
N ALA A 28 1.63 -7.59 -5.41
CA ALA A 28 2.86 -7.46 -4.63
C ALA A 28 2.89 -8.37 -3.40
N ILE A 29 1.76 -8.47 -2.69
CA ILE A 29 1.58 -9.36 -1.53
C ILE A 29 1.68 -10.84 -1.93
N ALA A 30 1.01 -11.26 -3.01
CA ALA A 30 1.01 -12.65 -3.47
C ALA A 30 2.41 -13.14 -3.87
N TYR A 31 3.26 -12.23 -4.37
CA TYR A 31 4.63 -12.54 -4.75
C TYR A 31 5.65 -12.31 -3.62
N ASN A 32 5.20 -12.10 -2.37
CA ASN A 32 6.06 -11.93 -1.19
C ASN A 32 7.19 -10.91 -1.42
N VAL A 33 6.85 -9.72 -1.91
CA VAL A 33 7.85 -8.66 -2.13
C VAL A 33 8.59 -8.35 -0.82
N ASP A 34 9.91 -8.20 -0.89
CA ASP A 34 10.70 -7.85 0.29
C ASP A 34 10.51 -6.38 0.65
N LYS A 35 10.42 -5.52 -0.38
CA LYS A 35 10.23 -4.08 -0.24
C LYS A 35 9.03 -3.61 -1.02
N LEU A 36 8.11 -2.93 -0.33
CA LEU A 36 6.96 -2.25 -0.90
C LEU A 36 7.04 -0.75 -0.61
N SER A 37 6.87 0.07 -1.63
CA SER A 37 6.79 1.52 -1.49
C SER A 37 5.51 2.02 -2.16
N LEU A 38 4.68 2.73 -1.39
CA LEU A 38 3.39 3.26 -1.80
C LEU A 38 3.43 4.77 -1.67
N LEU A 39 3.32 5.49 -2.78
CA LEU A 39 3.35 6.94 -2.82
C LEU A 39 2.06 7.46 -3.47
N SER A 40 1.29 8.25 -2.72
CA SER A 40 0.18 9.01 -3.30
C SER A 40 0.66 10.39 -3.71
N LEU A 41 0.43 10.77 -4.95
CA LEU A 41 0.60 12.15 -5.41
C LEU A 41 -0.66 12.99 -5.15
N VAL A 42 -1.73 12.36 -4.65
CA VAL A 42 -2.99 13.01 -4.27
C VAL A 42 -3.03 13.16 -2.75
N LEU A 43 -3.03 14.41 -2.28
CA LEU A 43 -3.20 14.73 -0.87
C LEU A 43 -4.57 14.25 -0.35
N ASN A 44 -4.59 13.63 0.82
CA ASN A 44 -5.81 13.15 1.49
C ASN A 44 -6.67 12.19 0.66
N ALA A 45 -6.06 11.31 -0.13
CA ALA A 45 -6.79 10.24 -0.78
C ALA A 45 -7.47 9.34 0.28
N TYR A 46 -8.80 9.43 0.39
CA TYR A 46 -9.61 8.51 1.17
C TYR A 46 -9.65 7.16 0.44
N TYR A 47 -8.60 6.37 0.65
CA TYR A 47 -8.47 5.02 0.13
C TYR A 47 -8.44 4.01 1.26
N VAL A 48 -9.17 2.91 1.06
CA VAL A 48 -9.23 1.81 2.02
C VAL A 48 -8.34 0.69 1.51
N PHE A 49 -7.24 0.45 2.23
CA PHE A 49 -6.33 -0.64 1.90
C PHE A 49 -7.00 -2.01 2.08
N PRO A 50 -6.68 -2.99 1.22
CA PRO A 50 -7.18 -4.36 1.38
C PRO A 50 -6.56 -5.02 2.61
N ASP A 51 -7.32 -5.86 3.32
CA ASP A 51 -6.86 -6.49 4.58
C ASP A 51 -5.58 -7.32 4.41
N CYS A 52 -5.37 -7.92 3.24
CA CYS A 52 -4.19 -8.71 2.92
C CYS A 52 -2.88 -7.91 2.99
N PHE A 53 -2.96 -6.58 2.82
CA PHE A 53 -1.81 -5.69 2.99
C PHE A 53 -1.36 -5.65 4.45
N PHE A 54 -2.30 -5.59 5.39
CA PHE A 54 -1.99 -5.55 6.82
C PHE A 54 -1.61 -6.93 7.36
N SER A 55 -2.16 -8.01 6.80
CA SER A 55 -1.89 -9.37 7.28
C SER A 55 -0.64 -10.03 6.68
N ASN A 56 0.12 -9.34 5.80
CA ASN A 56 1.29 -9.93 5.16
C ASN A 56 2.50 -10.01 6.11
N SER A 57 3.00 -11.22 6.34
CA SER A 57 4.15 -11.47 7.22
C SER A 57 5.50 -11.50 6.51
N SER A 58 5.54 -11.38 5.19
CA SER A 58 6.77 -11.55 4.38
C SER A 58 7.50 -10.22 4.11
N LEU A 59 6.80 -9.09 4.21
CA LEU A 59 7.36 -7.76 3.99
C LEU A 59 8.49 -7.46 4.99
N LYS A 60 9.64 -7.02 4.45
CA LYS A 60 10.80 -6.59 5.25
C LYS A 60 10.94 -5.08 5.28
N HIS A 61 10.53 -4.40 4.22
CA HIS A 61 10.64 -2.95 4.10
C HIS A 61 9.35 -2.35 3.56
N LEU A 62 8.74 -1.45 4.32
CA LEU A 62 7.51 -0.76 3.96
C LEU A 62 7.69 0.75 4.03
N ILE A 63 7.36 1.43 2.94
CA ILE A 63 7.30 2.88 2.87
C ILE A 63 5.89 3.24 2.40
N VAL A 64 5.18 4.05 3.19
CA VAL A 64 3.88 4.59 2.82
C VAL A 64 3.91 6.10 3.02
N ASP A 65 3.58 6.85 1.97
CA ASP A 65 3.60 8.30 1.95
C ASP A 65 2.31 8.88 1.39
N SER A 66 1.73 9.86 2.09
CA SER A 66 0.51 10.58 1.70
C SER A 66 -0.75 9.71 1.64
N TRP A 67 -0.85 8.69 2.51
CA TRP A 67 -2.03 7.82 2.62
C TRP A 67 -2.63 7.82 4.03
N ASN A 68 -3.95 7.91 4.10
CA ASN A 68 -4.68 7.65 5.34
C ASN A 68 -4.87 6.15 5.55
N MET A 69 -4.01 5.54 6.36
CA MET A 69 -4.08 4.12 6.70
C MET A 69 -4.93 3.90 7.95
N LYS A 70 -6.05 3.18 7.80
CA LYS A 70 -6.87 2.73 8.94
C LYS A 70 -7.07 1.21 8.87
N PRO A 71 -6.21 0.40 9.52
CA PRO A 71 -6.37 -1.05 9.53
C PRO A 71 -7.72 -1.42 10.17
N LYS A 72 -8.42 -2.37 9.54
CA LYS A 72 -9.65 -2.98 10.08
C LYS A 72 -9.42 -4.38 10.65
N CYS A 73 -8.21 -4.91 10.49
CA CYS A 73 -7.79 -6.23 10.94
C CYS A 73 -6.48 -6.14 11.75
N THR A 74 -6.11 -7.25 12.38
CA THR A 74 -4.84 -7.37 13.09
C THR A 74 -3.68 -7.27 12.11
N VAL A 75 -2.80 -6.29 12.31
CA VAL A 75 -1.59 -6.11 11.51
C VAL A 75 -0.58 -7.20 11.85
N SER A 76 -0.07 -7.89 10.84
CA SER A 76 0.82 -9.05 10.95
C SER A 76 2.12 -8.89 10.15
N TRP A 77 2.73 -7.70 10.20
CA TRP A 77 4.03 -7.41 9.57
C TRP A 77 5.21 -7.95 10.38
N THR A 78 5.20 -9.25 10.68
CA THR A 78 6.16 -9.87 11.63
C THR A 78 7.61 -9.89 11.15
N SER A 79 7.85 -9.86 9.83
CA SER A 79 9.21 -9.83 9.26
C SER A 79 9.73 -8.41 8.98
N LEU A 80 8.97 -7.39 9.37
CA LEU A 80 9.27 -6.00 9.02
C LEU A 80 10.51 -5.51 9.78
N GLN A 81 11.49 -5.05 9.01
CA GLN A 81 12.74 -4.48 9.52
C GLN A 81 12.72 -2.96 9.44
N ASN A 82 12.14 -2.40 8.38
CA ASN A 82 12.08 -0.95 8.16
C ASN A 82 10.65 -0.52 7.86
N LEU A 83 10.15 0.44 8.63
CA LEU A 83 8.85 1.08 8.45
C LEU A 83 9.03 2.60 8.35
N SER A 84 8.54 3.20 7.27
CA SER A 84 8.43 4.65 7.11
C SER A 84 6.99 5.00 6.78
N LEU A 85 6.31 5.66 7.71
CA LEU A 85 4.97 6.21 7.52
C LEU A 85 5.08 7.72 7.49
N ARG A 86 4.68 8.35 6.39
CA ARG A 86 4.70 9.79 6.22
C ARG A 86 3.30 10.27 5.90
N ASN A 87 2.85 11.25 6.67
CA ASN A 87 1.61 11.97 6.41
C ASN A 87 2.02 13.39 6.08
N SER A 88 1.79 13.83 4.84
CA SER A 88 2.06 15.19 4.39
C SER A 88 0.79 16.03 4.38
#